data_AF-A0A0G0HI22-F1
#
_entry.id   AF-A0A0G0HI22-F1
#
_cell.length_a   1.000
_cell.length_b   1.000
_cell.length_c   1.000
_cell.angle_alpha   90.00
_cell.angle_beta   90.00
_cell.angle_gamma   90.00
#
_symmetry.space_group_name_H-M   'P 1'
#
loop_
_entity.id
_entity.type
_entity.pdbx_description
1 polymer ?
#
loop_
_entity_poly.entity_id
_entity_poly.type
_entity_poly.pdbx_seq_one_letter_code
_entity_poly.pdbx_strand_id
1 'polypeptide(L)'
;MKKLKKESRIRVFWMFKFNRLQLTIFLIFFPYAPNPLQSAMPSSESGAGLETIQVSDEKTGEQGNWVKKKNWLLKSYEISSNIYKFATQIAESKKIYQGKYNSIDEELDKFYKDLGMEQGKIKELFDSIGRYLEKKKTKDTASLTSPSEKTGDVDQDYAKKIDLLEGQIRQMESDLEQLRLDMDSIADVDKSLTQRLQKVDEQITISMTHAEAAKTKVEDLWDIIDDKKARAIYYEVLNIEENLKAILSYLQDVLAGDFDKVVSLAKEKIALVASNIKKLEEKGLIIRDRSHRIEQIKLEEMQKIEMESKQAKKEEEIKPVVKKEPQLGIVQKIYAFIVGGIAKVYNFFKSLFSGKTAAQKTVESKQSSSMQPSSMESSSTKTSLQSADVKQKQPDSVPVDSMAKTSITPTETQNGTPMGMPAPDELTMPMP
;
A
#
# COMPACT_ATOMS: atom_id res chain seq x y z
N MET A 1 27.04 -5.31 -10.25
CA MET A 1 25.79 -4.58 -9.89
C MET A 1 24.48 -5.37 -10.06
N LYS A 2 24.33 -6.33 -11.01
CA LYS A 2 23.06 -7.06 -11.20
C LYS A 2 22.67 -8.03 -10.06
N LYS A 3 23.63 -8.59 -9.30
CA LYS A 3 23.35 -9.48 -8.14
C LYS A 3 22.72 -8.75 -6.94
N LEU A 4 23.18 -7.54 -6.63
CA LEU A 4 22.65 -6.72 -5.52
C LEU A 4 21.18 -6.31 -5.73
N LYS A 5 20.74 -6.13 -6.99
CA LYS A 5 19.35 -5.79 -7.33
C LYS A 5 18.37 -6.97 -7.17
N LYS A 6 18.85 -8.22 -7.30
CA LYS A 6 18.03 -9.43 -7.13
C LYS A 6 17.78 -9.74 -5.65
N GLU A 7 18.79 -9.55 -4.80
CA GLU A 7 18.65 -9.76 -3.34
C GLU A 7 17.76 -8.71 -2.67
N SER A 8 17.77 -7.46 -3.13
CA SER A 8 16.88 -6.41 -2.63
C SER A 8 15.39 -6.74 -2.87
N ARG A 9 15.03 -7.27 -4.04
CA ARG A 9 13.63 -7.62 -4.37
C ARG A 9 13.11 -8.80 -3.54
N ILE A 10 13.95 -9.78 -3.26
CA ILE A 10 13.58 -10.94 -2.42
C ILE A 10 13.34 -10.50 -0.96
N ARG A 11 14.14 -9.54 -0.45
CA ARG A 11 13.93 -9.00 0.90
C ARG A 11 12.64 -8.20 1.03
N VAL A 12 12.26 -7.42 0.01
CA VAL A 12 10.98 -6.68 0.00
C VAL A 12 9.78 -7.64 -0.04
N PHE A 13 9.87 -8.72 -0.83
CA PHE A 13 8.82 -9.73 -0.89
C PHE A 13 8.65 -10.49 0.44
N TRP A 14 9.76 -10.81 1.12
CA TRP A 14 9.72 -11.43 2.45
C TRP A 14 9.21 -10.48 3.55
N MET A 15 9.57 -9.20 3.52
CA MET A 15 9.00 -8.20 4.44
C MET A 15 7.49 -8.05 4.24
N PHE A 16 6.99 -8.09 3.00
CA PHE A 16 5.55 -8.02 2.72
C PHE A 16 4.78 -9.24 3.24
N LYS A 17 5.29 -10.47 3.04
CA LYS A 17 4.67 -11.68 3.60
C LYS A 17 4.74 -11.73 5.13
N PHE A 18 5.83 -11.27 5.72
CA PHE A 18 6.00 -11.26 7.17
C PHE A 18 5.08 -10.23 7.84
N ASN A 19 4.88 -9.06 7.22
CA ASN A 19 3.96 -8.04 7.73
C ASN A 19 2.49 -8.48 7.60
N ARG A 20 2.13 -9.17 6.51
CA ARG A 20 0.77 -9.74 6.34
C ARG A 20 0.50 -10.86 7.36
N LEU A 21 1.51 -11.67 7.71
CA LEU A 21 1.38 -12.72 8.72
C LEU A 21 1.26 -12.15 10.15
N GLN A 22 2.01 -11.10 10.47
CA GLN A 22 1.91 -10.38 11.76
C GLN A 22 0.53 -9.74 11.93
N LEU A 23 -0.03 -9.12 10.88
CA LEU A 23 -1.35 -8.50 10.93
C LEU A 23 -2.48 -9.53 11.13
N THR A 24 -2.39 -10.69 10.47
CA THR A 24 -3.37 -11.78 10.62
C THR A 24 -3.28 -12.43 12.00
N ILE A 25 -2.08 -12.59 12.56
CA ILE A 25 -1.90 -13.08 13.94
C ILE A 25 -2.47 -12.08 14.95
N PHE A 26 -2.29 -10.77 14.75
CA PHE A 26 -2.84 -9.74 15.63
C PHE A 26 -4.38 -9.71 15.60
N LEU A 27 -5.00 -9.97 14.46
CA LEU A 27 -6.46 -10.04 14.30
C LEU A 27 -7.10 -11.34 14.82
N ILE A 28 -6.35 -12.44 14.88
CA ILE A 28 -6.86 -13.73 15.38
C ILE A 28 -6.69 -13.88 16.90
N PHE A 29 -5.66 -13.25 17.49
CA PHE A 29 -5.34 -13.38 18.93
C PHE A 29 -5.90 -12.28 19.83
N PHE A 30 -6.51 -11.23 19.28
CA PHE A 30 -7.39 -10.33 20.04
C PHE A 30 -8.85 -10.60 19.68
N PRO A 31 -9.47 -11.69 20.18
CA PRO A 31 -10.92 -11.70 20.28
C PRO A 31 -11.27 -10.53 21.20
N TYR A 32 -11.91 -9.51 20.62
CA TYR A 32 -12.68 -8.49 21.34
C TYR A 32 -13.82 -9.25 22.06
N ALA A 33 -13.48 -9.94 23.14
CA ALA A 33 -14.47 -10.36 24.11
C ALA A 33 -14.95 -9.05 24.75
N PRO A 34 -16.23 -8.67 24.61
CA PRO A 34 -16.77 -7.62 25.44
C PRO A 34 -16.57 -8.10 26.87
N ASN A 35 -15.66 -7.48 27.61
CA ASN A 35 -15.57 -7.70 29.05
C ASN A 35 -16.99 -7.49 29.59
N PRO A 36 -17.71 -8.52 30.06
CA PRO A 36 -18.92 -8.26 30.80
C PRO A 36 -18.46 -7.40 31.97
N LEU A 37 -19.13 -6.28 32.19
CA LEU A 37 -18.99 -5.45 33.38
C LEU A 37 -19.13 -6.36 34.60
N GLN A 38 -18.03 -6.95 35.05
CA GLN A 38 -17.92 -7.57 36.35
C GLN A 38 -17.93 -6.39 37.32
N SER A 39 -19.15 -6.05 37.72
CA SER A 39 -19.46 -5.35 38.95
C SER A 39 -18.69 -6.06 40.07
N ALA A 40 -17.49 -5.56 40.35
CA ALA A 40 -16.76 -5.86 41.56
C ALA A 40 -17.55 -5.20 42.70
N MET A 41 -18.55 -5.90 43.21
CA MET A 41 -19.12 -5.59 44.53
C MET A 41 -17.98 -5.76 45.55
N PRO A 42 -17.61 -4.72 46.31
CA PRO A 42 -16.56 -4.84 47.31
C PRO A 42 -17.05 -5.78 48.42
N SER A 43 -16.27 -6.84 48.64
CA SER A 43 -16.43 -7.76 49.76
C SER A 43 -16.41 -6.98 51.07
N SER A 44 -17.50 -7.06 51.83
CA SER A 44 -17.64 -6.43 53.14
C SER A 44 -16.81 -7.18 54.18
N GLU A 45 -15.52 -6.84 54.30
CA GLU A 45 -14.76 -7.13 55.51
C GLU A 45 -14.85 -5.95 56.48
N SER A 46 -15.30 -6.31 57.67
CA SER A 46 -15.71 -5.47 58.78
C SER A 46 -14.51 -4.85 59.51
N GLY A 47 -14.61 -3.55 59.82
CA GLY A 47 -13.98 -3.00 61.03
C GLY A 47 -12.74 -2.12 60.84
N ALA A 48 -12.84 -1.06 60.04
CA ALA A 48 -12.00 0.13 60.18
C ALA A 48 -12.87 1.36 59.85
N GLY A 49 -12.77 2.41 60.65
CA GLY A 49 -13.63 3.61 60.53
C GLY A 49 -13.62 4.17 59.10
N LEU A 50 -14.76 4.76 58.69
CA LEU A 50 -14.99 5.44 57.41
C LEU A 50 -13.69 6.05 56.86
N GLU A 51 -12.99 5.32 56.00
CA GLU A 51 -11.90 5.88 55.22
C GLU A 51 -12.55 6.89 54.29
N THR A 52 -12.53 8.16 54.70
CA THR A 52 -12.81 9.28 53.82
C THR A 52 -11.83 9.17 52.66
N ILE A 53 -12.32 8.70 51.52
CA ILE A 53 -11.61 8.70 50.25
C ILE A 53 -11.11 10.13 50.06
N GLN A 54 -9.81 10.36 50.25
CA GLN A 54 -9.21 11.66 50.02
C GLN A 54 -9.23 11.90 48.51
N VAL A 55 -10.28 12.56 48.04
CA VAL A 55 -10.37 13.07 46.67
C VAL A 55 -9.30 14.16 46.56
N SER A 56 -8.39 14.02 45.60
CA SER A 56 -7.34 15.01 45.38
C SER A 56 -7.94 16.40 45.14
N ASP A 57 -7.29 17.46 45.63
CA ASP A 57 -7.74 18.85 45.47
C ASP A 57 -7.97 19.22 44.00
N GLU A 58 -7.26 18.54 43.08
CA GLU A 58 -7.45 18.67 41.64
C GLU A 58 -8.83 18.20 41.15
N LYS A 59 -9.47 17.24 41.82
CA LYS A 59 -10.81 16.74 41.44
C LYS A 59 -11.95 17.50 42.16
N THR A 60 -11.69 18.07 43.34
CA THR A 60 -12.70 18.68 44.20
C THR A 60 -13.12 20.08 43.72
N GLY A 61 -12.17 20.90 43.22
CA GLY A 61 -12.46 22.28 42.78
C GLY A 61 -12.96 23.19 43.91
N GLU A 62 -13.06 24.50 43.65
CA GLU A 62 -13.40 25.49 44.68
C GLU A 62 -14.92 25.61 44.93
N GLN A 63 -15.75 25.46 43.88
CA GLN A 63 -17.22 25.50 43.95
C GLN A 63 -17.81 24.77 42.73
N GLY A 64 -18.72 23.81 42.95
CA GLY A 64 -19.36 23.06 41.87
C GLY A 64 -20.88 22.94 42.04
N ASN A 65 -21.65 23.27 40.99
CA ASN A 65 -23.09 23.00 40.99
C ASN A 65 -23.36 21.57 40.48
N TRP A 66 -23.73 20.68 41.40
CA TRP A 66 -23.97 19.26 41.09
C TRP A 66 -25.03 19.03 40.00
N VAL A 67 -26.09 19.86 39.95
CA VAL A 67 -27.13 19.76 38.91
C VAL A 67 -26.56 20.07 37.53
N LYS A 68 -25.68 21.08 37.44
CA LYS A 68 -24.99 21.41 36.18
C LYS A 68 -24.02 20.30 35.77
N LYS A 69 -23.22 19.75 36.71
CA LYS A 69 -22.35 18.59 36.45
C LYS A 69 -23.16 17.42 35.88
N LYS A 70 -24.27 17.06 36.54
CA LYS A 70 -25.13 15.96 36.09
C LYS A 70 -25.65 16.18 34.66
N ASN A 71 -26.00 17.42 34.31
CA ASN A 71 -26.40 17.76 32.94
C ASN A 71 -25.26 17.53 31.94
N TRP A 72 -24.05 18.00 32.24
CA TRP A 72 -22.88 17.76 31.38
C TRP A 72 -22.55 16.28 31.24
N LEU A 73 -22.61 15.51 32.33
CA LEU A 73 -22.39 14.07 32.32
C LEU A 73 -23.37 13.35 31.38
N LEU A 74 -24.67 13.65 31.48
CA LEU A 74 -25.69 13.06 30.61
C LEU A 74 -25.44 13.38 29.14
N LYS A 75 -25.09 14.63 28.83
CA LYS A 75 -24.76 15.03 27.45
C LYS A 75 -23.50 14.35 26.93
N SER A 76 -22.45 14.24 27.75
CA SER A 76 -21.23 13.54 27.37
C SER A 76 -21.47 12.05 27.10
N TYR A 77 -22.39 11.41 27.84
CA TYR A 77 -22.81 10.03 27.58
C TYR A 77 -23.51 9.85 26.24
N GLU A 78 -24.41 10.76 25.89
CA GLU A 78 -25.10 10.76 24.60
C GLU A 78 -24.10 10.88 23.44
N ILE A 79 -23.18 11.85 23.54
CA ILE A 79 -22.11 12.05 22.56
C ILE A 79 -21.18 10.83 22.48
N SER A 80 -20.80 10.24 23.62
CA SER A 80 -19.97 9.03 23.64
C SER A 80 -20.63 7.86 22.90
N SER A 81 -21.93 7.67 23.08
CA SER A 81 -22.69 6.69 22.29
C SER A 81 -22.62 6.99 20.79
N ASN A 82 -22.73 8.25 20.36
CA ASN A 82 -22.60 8.62 18.96
C ASN A 82 -21.18 8.39 18.42
N ILE A 83 -20.15 8.71 19.20
CA ILE A 83 -18.74 8.45 18.88
C ILE A 83 -18.53 6.95 18.57
N TYR A 84 -19.07 6.06 19.40
CA TYR A 84 -18.99 4.62 19.15
C TYR A 84 -19.75 4.19 17.89
N LYS A 85 -20.92 4.78 17.62
CA LYS A 85 -21.66 4.54 16.37
C LYS A 85 -20.83 4.97 15.16
N PHE A 86 -20.21 6.16 15.18
CA PHE A 86 -19.36 6.62 14.08
C PHE A 86 -18.12 5.76 13.91
N ALA A 87 -17.42 5.40 14.99
CA ALA A 87 -16.26 4.51 14.92
C ALA A 87 -16.63 3.13 14.33
N THR A 88 -17.81 2.61 14.67
CA THR A 88 -18.33 1.35 14.11
C THR A 88 -18.62 1.50 12.62
N GLN A 89 -19.30 2.56 12.20
CA GLN A 89 -19.56 2.85 10.78
C GLN A 89 -18.26 3.03 9.97
N ILE A 90 -17.25 3.69 10.55
CA ILE A 90 -15.92 3.84 9.95
C ILE A 90 -15.27 2.46 9.79
N ALA A 91 -15.36 1.58 10.79
CA ALA A 91 -14.84 0.21 10.68
C ALA A 91 -15.59 -0.63 9.63
N GLU A 92 -16.90 -0.46 9.50
CA GLU A 92 -17.72 -1.14 8.47
C GLU A 92 -17.34 -0.72 7.05
N SER A 93 -16.87 0.52 6.87
CA SER A 93 -16.42 1.02 5.56
C SER A 93 -15.31 0.14 4.96
N LYS A 94 -14.47 -0.50 5.79
CA LYS A 94 -13.47 -1.48 5.37
C LYS A 94 -14.03 -2.57 4.47
N LYS A 95 -15.21 -3.12 4.81
CA LYS A 95 -15.84 -4.19 4.03
C LYS A 95 -16.18 -3.73 2.62
N ILE A 96 -16.61 -2.47 2.48
CA ILE A 96 -16.95 -1.87 1.18
C ILE A 96 -15.70 -1.77 0.32
N TYR A 97 -14.62 -1.21 0.85
CA TYR A 97 -13.35 -1.08 0.12
C TYR A 97 -12.72 -2.43 -0.21
N GLN A 98 -12.73 -3.38 0.71
CA GLN A 98 -12.24 -4.73 0.47
C GLN A 98 -13.07 -5.46 -0.60
N GLY A 99 -14.39 -5.32 -0.59
CA GLY A 99 -15.25 -5.88 -1.62
C GLY A 99 -14.91 -5.35 -3.01
N LYS A 100 -14.73 -4.03 -3.14
CA LYS A 100 -14.31 -3.40 -4.41
C LYS A 100 -12.92 -3.84 -4.84
N TYR A 101 -11.97 -3.93 -3.91
CA TYR A 101 -10.61 -4.41 -4.18
C TYR A 101 -10.62 -5.86 -4.68
N ASN A 102 -11.29 -6.77 -3.95
CA ASN A 102 -11.37 -8.17 -4.32
C ASN A 102 -11.99 -8.38 -5.70
N SER A 103 -13.00 -7.59 -6.06
CA SER A 103 -13.58 -7.63 -7.41
C SER A 103 -12.57 -7.29 -8.50
N ILE A 104 -11.66 -6.34 -8.26
CA ILE A 104 -10.59 -6.02 -9.22
C ILE A 104 -9.47 -7.06 -9.20
N ASP A 105 -9.11 -7.57 -8.02
CA ASP A 105 -8.13 -8.63 -7.87
C ASP A 105 -8.55 -9.89 -8.64
N GLU A 106 -9.83 -10.28 -8.54
CA GLU A 106 -10.41 -11.39 -9.32
C GLU A 106 -10.38 -11.12 -10.84
N GLU A 107 -10.68 -9.89 -11.28
CA GLU A 107 -10.59 -9.50 -12.69
C GLU A 107 -9.13 -9.55 -13.20
N LEU A 108 -8.17 -9.08 -12.41
CA LEU A 108 -6.73 -9.17 -12.72
C LEU A 108 -6.26 -10.62 -12.78
N ASP A 109 -6.65 -11.43 -11.82
CA ASP A 109 -6.34 -12.86 -11.77
C ASP A 109 -6.88 -13.59 -13.00
N LYS A 110 -8.13 -13.31 -13.38
CA LYS A 110 -8.73 -13.86 -14.59
C LYS A 110 -7.97 -13.40 -15.83
N PHE A 111 -7.64 -12.11 -15.92
CA PHE A 111 -6.85 -11.57 -17.01
C PHE A 111 -5.49 -12.27 -17.16
N TYR A 112 -4.74 -12.46 -16.07
CA TYR A 112 -3.45 -13.16 -16.11
C TYR A 112 -3.61 -14.66 -16.46
N LYS A 113 -4.67 -15.32 -15.96
CA LYS A 113 -5.01 -16.71 -16.31
C LYS A 113 -5.38 -16.85 -17.79
N ASP A 114 -6.17 -15.94 -18.34
CA ASP A 114 -6.59 -15.94 -19.76
C ASP A 114 -5.41 -15.73 -20.71
N LEU A 115 -4.36 -15.06 -20.23
CA LEU A 115 -3.08 -14.91 -20.92
C LEU A 115 -2.15 -16.12 -20.76
N GLY A 116 -2.50 -17.09 -19.92
CA GLY A 116 -1.65 -18.25 -19.60
C GLY A 116 -0.32 -17.84 -18.95
N MET A 117 -0.29 -16.68 -18.27
CA MET A 117 0.93 -16.11 -17.73
C MET A 117 0.81 -15.83 -16.24
N GLU A 118 1.77 -16.31 -15.47
CA GLU A 118 2.01 -15.78 -14.13
C GLU A 118 2.59 -14.38 -14.23
N GLN A 119 2.23 -13.49 -13.30
CA GLN A 119 2.69 -12.09 -13.27
C GLN A 119 4.24 -11.97 -13.36
N GLY A 120 4.97 -12.95 -12.80
CA GLY A 120 6.43 -13.00 -12.86
C GLY A 120 7.01 -13.36 -14.24
N LYS A 121 6.24 -14.02 -15.11
CA LYS A 121 6.69 -14.53 -16.42
C LYS A 121 6.55 -13.51 -17.55
N ILE A 122 5.78 -12.44 -17.35
CA ILE A 122 5.54 -11.40 -18.36
C ILE A 122 6.84 -10.74 -18.83
N LYS A 123 7.74 -10.45 -17.90
CA LYS A 123 9.04 -9.88 -18.25
C LYS A 123 9.88 -10.84 -19.09
N GLU A 124 9.87 -12.12 -18.75
CA GLU A 124 10.57 -13.15 -19.53
C GLU A 124 9.97 -13.28 -20.93
N LEU A 125 8.64 -13.14 -21.06
CA LEU A 125 7.97 -13.09 -22.34
C LEU A 125 8.48 -11.90 -23.18
N PHE A 126 8.48 -10.69 -22.64
CA PHE A 126 8.98 -9.50 -23.35
C PHE A 126 10.45 -9.67 -23.78
N ASP A 127 11.31 -10.13 -22.87
CA ASP A 127 12.73 -10.39 -23.18
C ASP A 127 12.89 -11.52 -24.23
N SER A 128 11.98 -12.48 -24.30
CA SER A 128 11.98 -13.55 -25.32
C SER A 128 11.51 -13.07 -26.69
N ILE A 129 10.48 -12.21 -26.74
CA ILE A 129 9.98 -11.65 -28.00
C ILE A 129 11.00 -10.68 -28.57
N GLY A 130 11.63 -9.83 -27.73
CA GLY A 130 12.72 -8.95 -28.17
C GLY A 130 13.88 -9.72 -28.80
N ARG A 131 14.36 -10.78 -28.15
CA ARG A 131 15.40 -11.67 -28.70
C ARG A 131 14.96 -12.35 -30.01
N TYR A 132 13.69 -12.74 -30.12
CA TYR A 132 13.14 -13.32 -31.34
C TYR A 132 13.13 -12.31 -32.49
N LEU A 133 12.72 -11.06 -32.23
CA LEU A 133 12.71 -9.98 -33.22
C LEU A 133 14.13 -9.66 -33.70
N GLU A 134 15.10 -9.58 -32.78
CA GLU A 134 16.51 -9.34 -33.12
C GLU A 134 17.10 -10.50 -33.94
N LYS A 135 16.78 -11.75 -33.59
CA LYS A 135 17.18 -12.93 -34.37
C LYS A 135 16.52 -12.98 -35.75
N LYS A 136 15.25 -12.59 -35.86
CA LYS A 136 14.55 -12.51 -37.14
C LYS A 136 15.16 -11.42 -38.02
N LYS A 137 15.43 -10.24 -37.45
CA LYS A 137 16.11 -9.13 -38.13
C LYS A 137 17.43 -9.58 -38.74
N THR A 138 18.31 -10.16 -37.91
CA THR A 138 19.64 -10.62 -38.35
C THR A 138 19.59 -11.74 -39.38
N LYS A 139 18.65 -12.69 -39.25
CA LYS A 139 18.50 -13.79 -40.21
C LYS A 139 17.97 -13.29 -41.56
N ASP A 140 16.94 -12.46 -41.54
CA ASP A 140 16.30 -11.98 -42.76
C ASP A 140 17.24 -11.01 -43.50
N THR A 141 17.96 -10.12 -42.80
CA THR A 141 18.98 -9.27 -43.43
C THR A 141 20.13 -10.10 -44.01
N ALA A 142 20.68 -11.08 -43.28
CA ALA A 142 21.74 -11.95 -43.79
C ALA A 142 21.30 -12.74 -45.04
N SER A 143 20.05 -13.20 -45.09
CA SER A 143 19.52 -13.91 -46.27
C SER A 143 19.38 -13.01 -47.50
N LEU A 144 19.13 -11.71 -47.30
CA LEU A 144 18.99 -10.72 -48.36
C LEU A 144 20.34 -10.13 -48.80
N THR A 145 21.34 -10.09 -47.92
CA THR A 145 22.71 -9.61 -48.21
C THR A 145 23.65 -10.71 -48.72
N SER A 146 23.21 -11.97 -48.73
CA SER A 146 24.00 -13.06 -49.29
C SER A 146 24.24 -12.79 -50.79
N PRO A 147 25.51 -12.79 -51.26
CA PRO A 147 25.87 -12.33 -52.59
C PRO A 147 25.27 -13.25 -53.66
N SER A 148 24.15 -12.84 -54.23
CA SER A 148 23.64 -13.42 -55.47
C SER A 148 24.50 -12.90 -56.61
N GLU A 149 25.32 -13.75 -57.24
CA GLU A 149 26.26 -13.46 -58.33
C GLU A 149 25.64 -12.86 -59.62
N LYS A 150 24.37 -12.42 -59.61
CA LYS A 150 23.65 -11.98 -60.82
C LYS A 150 23.31 -10.48 -60.80
N THR A 151 24.17 -9.71 -61.48
CA THR A 151 23.89 -8.50 -62.29
C THR A 151 23.12 -7.32 -61.67
N GLY A 152 23.88 -6.30 -61.22
CA GLY A 152 23.74 -4.85 -61.51
C GLY A 152 22.46 -4.05 -61.22
N ASP A 153 21.27 -4.60 -61.48
CA ASP A 153 19.98 -3.86 -61.43
C ASP A 153 19.03 -4.38 -60.34
N VAL A 154 19.38 -5.47 -59.65
CA VAL A 154 18.53 -6.09 -58.60
C VAL A 154 18.69 -5.40 -57.23
N ASP A 155 19.68 -4.53 -57.06
CA ASP A 155 20.03 -3.94 -55.75
C ASP A 155 18.96 -3.00 -55.18
N GLN A 156 18.22 -2.25 -56.03
CA GLN A 156 17.19 -1.33 -55.53
C GLN A 156 15.97 -2.04 -54.93
N ASP A 157 15.55 -3.17 -55.51
CA ASP A 157 14.40 -3.91 -55.02
C ASP A 157 14.71 -4.67 -53.72
N TYR A 158 15.95 -5.14 -53.55
CA TYR A 158 16.38 -5.71 -52.27
C TYR A 158 16.48 -4.64 -51.17
N ALA A 159 17.03 -3.46 -51.48
CA ALA A 159 17.09 -2.36 -50.53
C ALA A 159 15.68 -1.96 -50.02
N LYS A 160 14.69 -1.85 -50.92
CA LYS A 160 13.29 -1.58 -50.54
C LYS A 160 12.67 -2.67 -49.67
N LYS A 161 12.96 -3.95 -49.94
CA LYS A 161 12.49 -5.08 -49.12
C LYS A 161 13.10 -5.07 -47.72
N ILE A 162 14.40 -4.76 -47.62
CA ILE A 162 15.08 -4.61 -46.33
C ILE A 162 14.47 -3.46 -45.55
N ASP A 163 14.27 -2.30 -46.17
CA ASP A 163 13.68 -1.13 -45.51
C ASP A 163 12.24 -1.41 -45.02
N LEU A 164 11.43 -2.11 -45.84
CA LEU A 164 10.08 -2.52 -45.45
C LEU A 164 10.07 -3.51 -44.27
N LEU A 165 10.99 -4.48 -44.26
CA LEU A 165 11.16 -5.43 -43.16
C LEU A 165 11.65 -4.73 -41.88
N GLU A 166 12.63 -3.83 -41.99
CA GLU A 166 13.09 -3.04 -40.86
C GLU A 166 11.97 -2.16 -40.29
N GLY A 167 11.18 -1.52 -41.15
CA GLY A 167 10.01 -0.75 -40.75
C GLY A 167 8.99 -1.59 -39.97
N GLN A 168 8.69 -2.80 -40.46
CA GLN A 168 7.80 -3.73 -39.75
C GLN A 168 8.37 -4.15 -38.39
N ILE A 169 9.67 -4.48 -38.31
CA ILE A 169 10.32 -4.88 -37.05
C ILE A 169 10.32 -3.73 -36.05
N ARG A 170 10.65 -2.51 -36.48
CA ARG A 170 10.59 -1.32 -35.61
C ARG A 170 9.19 -1.05 -35.10
N GLN A 171 8.17 -1.21 -35.94
CA GLN A 171 6.77 -1.07 -35.51
C GLN A 171 6.41 -2.12 -34.46
N MET A 172 6.83 -3.37 -34.65
CA MET A 172 6.57 -4.45 -33.68
C MET A 172 7.30 -4.22 -32.35
N GLU A 173 8.53 -3.71 -32.38
CA GLU A 173 9.28 -3.30 -31.18
C GLU A 173 8.58 -2.17 -30.43
N SER A 174 8.10 -1.15 -31.16
CA SER A 174 7.33 -0.03 -30.59
C SER A 174 6.02 -0.50 -29.96
N ASP A 175 5.25 -1.36 -30.64
CA ASP A 175 4.01 -1.92 -30.12
C ASP A 175 4.28 -2.75 -28.85
N LEU A 176 5.41 -3.45 -28.80
CA LEU A 176 5.85 -4.24 -27.65
C LEU A 176 6.19 -3.37 -26.45
N GLU A 177 6.94 -2.30 -26.67
CA GLU A 177 7.31 -1.37 -25.61
C GLU A 177 6.08 -0.66 -25.07
N GLN A 178 5.15 -0.27 -25.93
CA GLN A 178 3.86 0.29 -25.49
C GLN A 178 3.08 -0.73 -24.64
N LEU A 179 2.98 -1.98 -25.09
CA LEU A 179 2.33 -3.03 -24.30
C LEU A 179 3.01 -3.22 -22.94
N ARG A 180 4.34 -3.16 -22.89
CA ARG A 180 5.10 -3.23 -21.65
C ARG A 180 4.76 -2.07 -20.71
N LEU A 181 4.74 -0.84 -21.21
CA LEU A 181 4.36 0.35 -20.43
C LEU A 181 2.92 0.25 -19.92
N ASP A 182 2.00 -0.26 -20.73
CA ASP A 182 0.62 -0.47 -20.32
C ASP A 182 0.51 -1.53 -19.21
N MET A 183 1.31 -2.61 -19.27
CA MET A 183 1.39 -3.61 -18.21
C MET A 183 1.99 -3.08 -16.91
N ASP A 184 3.06 -2.28 -17.00
CA ASP A 184 3.66 -1.61 -15.85
C ASP A 184 2.64 -0.63 -15.23
N SER A 185 1.85 0.07 -16.05
CA SER A 185 0.75 0.94 -15.59
C SER A 185 -0.33 0.17 -14.82
N ILE A 186 -0.65 -1.08 -15.18
CA ILE A 186 -1.60 -1.91 -14.41
C ILE A 186 -1.03 -2.22 -13.02
N ALA A 187 0.26 -2.57 -12.94
CA ALA A 187 0.92 -2.86 -11.67
C ALA A 187 0.98 -1.61 -10.75
N ASP A 188 1.19 -0.43 -11.32
CA ASP A 188 1.16 0.83 -10.57
C ASP A 188 -0.25 1.13 -10.05
N VAL A 189 -1.30 0.85 -10.83
CA VAL A 189 -2.70 0.99 -10.41
C VAL A 189 -3.04 0.03 -9.25
N ASP A 190 -2.64 -1.24 -9.32
CA ASP A 190 -2.84 -2.22 -8.23
C ASP A 190 -2.15 -1.78 -6.92
N LYS A 191 -0.90 -1.30 -7.03
CA LYS A 191 -0.18 -0.72 -5.89
C LYS A 191 -0.92 0.49 -5.31
N SER A 192 -1.48 1.33 -6.18
CA SER A 192 -2.26 2.52 -5.81
C SER A 192 -3.55 2.15 -5.05
N LEU A 193 -4.23 1.06 -5.44
CA LEU A 193 -5.37 0.51 -4.72
C LEU A 193 -4.98 -0.02 -3.33
N THR A 194 -3.86 -0.76 -3.25
CA THR A 194 -3.32 -1.26 -1.99
C THR A 194 -3.01 -0.13 -1.00
N GLN A 195 -2.42 0.97 -1.48
CA GLN A 195 -2.13 2.14 -0.65
C GLN A 195 -3.40 2.79 -0.10
N ARG A 196 -4.48 2.84 -0.88
CA ARG A 196 -5.77 3.37 -0.41
C ARG A 196 -6.40 2.48 0.66
N LEU A 197 -6.31 1.16 0.53
CA LEU A 197 -6.73 0.24 1.59
C LEU A 197 -5.94 0.47 2.88
N GLN A 198 -4.64 0.70 2.78
CA GLN A 198 -3.82 1.06 3.95
C GLN A 198 -4.30 2.37 4.59
N LYS A 199 -4.70 3.38 3.79
CA LYS A 199 -5.29 4.61 4.32
C LYS A 199 -6.61 4.37 5.04
N VAL A 200 -7.46 3.47 4.55
CA VAL A 200 -8.69 3.07 5.26
C VAL A 200 -8.33 2.46 6.62
N ASP A 201 -7.37 1.54 6.67
CA ASP A 201 -6.92 0.92 7.94
C ASP A 201 -6.31 1.94 8.93
N GLU A 202 -5.55 2.92 8.43
CA GLU A 202 -5.02 4.03 9.23
C GLU A 202 -6.17 4.84 9.87
N GLN A 203 -7.18 5.24 9.08
CA GLN A 203 -8.32 6.02 9.57
C GLN A 203 -9.18 5.24 10.58
N ILE A 204 -9.33 3.92 10.39
CA ILE A 204 -10.02 3.07 11.36
C ILE A 204 -9.27 3.03 12.69
N THR A 205 -7.95 2.90 12.65
CA THR A 205 -7.11 2.87 13.86
C THR A 205 -7.19 4.19 14.63
N ILE A 206 -7.11 5.32 13.92
CA ILE A 206 -7.28 6.66 14.49
C ILE A 206 -8.67 6.80 15.13
N SER A 207 -9.72 6.33 14.44
CA SER A 207 -11.09 6.44 14.92
C SER A 207 -11.36 5.62 16.18
N MET A 208 -10.81 4.40 16.26
CA MET A 208 -10.91 3.56 17.46
C MET A 208 -10.15 4.17 18.64
N THR A 209 -8.95 4.72 18.39
CA THR A 209 -8.18 5.43 19.43
C THR A 209 -8.94 6.63 19.98
N HIS A 210 -9.59 7.40 19.10
CA HIS A 210 -10.46 8.51 19.50
C HIS A 210 -11.68 8.06 20.30
N ALA A 211 -12.32 6.95 19.92
CA ALA A 211 -13.45 6.40 20.67
C ALA A 211 -13.05 5.93 22.07
N GLU A 212 -11.90 5.26 22.20
CA GLU A 212 -11.34 4.86 23.49
C GLU A 212 -11.00 6.09 24.36
N ALA A 213 -10.35 7.10 23.79
CA ALA A 213 -10.03 8.34 24.50
C ALA A 213 -11.29 9.08 24.98
N ALA A 214 -12.33 9.14 24.16
CA ALA A 214 -13.62 9.71 24.55
C ALA A 214 -14.27 8.95 25.71
N LYS A 215 -14.21 7.61 25.69
CA LYS A 215 -14.72 6.79 26.79
C LYS A 215 -13.98 7.07 28.09
N THR A 216 -12.64 7.08 28.08
CA THR A 216 -11.85 7.38 29.28
C THR A 216 -12.20 8.75 29.84
N LYS A 217 -12.32 9.78 28.99
CA LYS A 217 -12.74 11.13 29.41
C LYS A 217 -14.13 11.16 30.04
N VAL A 218 -15.06 10.33 29.55
CA VAL A 218 -16.41 10.21 30.12
C VAL A 218 -16.41 9.43 31.44
N GLU A 219 -15.52 8.46 31.60
CA GLU A 219 -15.31 7.76 32.87
C GLU A 219 -14.71 8.73 33.92
N ASP A 220 -13.73 9.56 33.54
CA ASP A 220 -13.12 10.58 34.39
C ASP A 220 -14.13 11.63 34.90
N LEU A 221 -15.20 11.90 34.14
CA LEU A 221 -16.28 12.83 34.53
C LEU A 221 -17.03 12.38 35.79
N TRP A 222 -17.03 11.08 36.13
CA TRP A 222 -17.65 10.60 37.37
C TRP A 222 -16.93 11.12 38.60
N ASP A 223 -15.60 11.09 38.55
CA ASP A 223 -14.71 11.45 39.65
C ASP A 223 -14.59 12.96 39.88
N ILE A 224 -14.88 13.77 38.86
CA ILE A 224 -14.73 15.23 38.91
C ILE A 224 -15.93 15.86 39.60
N ILE A 225 -15.73 16.69 40.63
CA ILE A 225 -16.83 17.35 41.36
C ILE A 225 -17.20 18.71 40.73
N ASP A 226 -16.22 19.40 40.14
CA ASP A 226 -16.33 20.74 39.56
C ASP A 226 -17.11 20.77 38.22
N ASP A 227 -18.14 21.63 38.11
CA ASP A 227 -18.95 21.74 36.89
C ASP A 227 -18.24 22.45 35.72
N LYS A 228 -17.28 23.34 35.99
CA LYS A 228 -16.47 23.99 34.95
C LYS A 228 -15.53 22.99 34.29
N LYS A 229 -14.90 22.12 35.09
CA LYS A 229 -14.05 21.03 34.58
C LYS A 229 -14.88 20.02 33.80
N ALA A 230 -16.06 19.67 34.32
CA ALA A 230 -16.97 18.79 33.60
C ALA A 230 -17.39 19.35 32.23
N ARG A 231 -17.65 20.67 32.17
CA ARG A 231 -17.94 21.37 30.92
C ARG A 231 -16.76 21.37 29.95
N ALA A 232 -15.53 21.53 30.45
CA ALA A 232 -14.34 21.48 29.60
C ALA A 232 -14.20 20.12 28.94
N ILE A 233 -14.30 19.03 29.72
CA ILE A 233 -14.23 17.66 29.19
C ILE A 233 -15.35 17.39 28.19
N TYR A 234 -16.58 17.88 28.45
CA TYR A 234 -17.67 17.77 27.49
C TYR A 234 -17.30 18.32 26.10
N TYR A 235 -16.68 19.51 26.03
CA TYR A 235 -16.27 20.08 24.75
C TYR A 235 -15.11 19.32 24.09
N GLU A 236 -14.22 18.71 24.88
CA GLU A 236 -13.19 17.83 24.33
C GLU A 236 -13.79 16.58 23.69
N VAL A 237 -14.79 15.98 24.34
CA VAL A 237 -15.53 14.82 23.80
C VAL A 237 -16.33 15.23 22.55
N LEU A 238 -16.97 16.40 22.55
CA LEU A 238 -17.65 16.94 21.37
C LEU A 238 -16.69 17.13 20.18
N ASN A 239 -15.50 17.66 20.41
CA ASN A 239 -14.48 17.82 19.37
C ASN A 239 -14.05 16.45 18.79
N ILE A 240 -14.01 15.40 19.61
CA ILE A 240 -13.76 14.03 19.13
C ILE A 240 -14.88 13.56 18.20
N GLU A 241 -16.15 13.81 18.55
CA GLU A 241 -17.30 13.47 17.69
C GLU A 241 -17.21 14.17 16.34
N GLU A 242 -16.90 15.47 16.32
CA GLU A 242 -16.74 16.25 15.09
C GLU A 242 -15.62 15.69 14.20
N ASN A 243 -14.48 15.30 14.80
CA ASN A 243 -13.38 14.67 14.08
C ASN A 243 -13.78 13.33 13.47
N LEU A 244 -14.49 12.47 14.20
CA LEU A 244 -14.97 11.19 13.66
C LEU A 244 -15.96 11.41 12.52
N LYS A 245 -16.84 12.40 12.61
CA LYS A 245 -17.76 12.76 11.53
C LYS A 245 -17.00 13.20 10.27
N ALA A 246 -15.93 13.97 10.43
CA ALA A 246 -15.06 14.37 9.32
C ALA A 246 -14.34 13.18 8.68
N ILE A 247 -13.81 12.25 9.48
CA ILE A 247 -13.20 11.00 8.99
C ILE A 247 -14.22 10.17 8.22
N LEU A 248 -15.44 10.03 8.75
CA LEU A 248 -16.50 9.27 8.09
C LEU A 248 -16.86 9.87 6.72
N SER A 249 -17.05 11.19 6.63
CA SER A 249 -17.33 11.86 5.34
C SER A 249 -16.16 11.73 4.37
N TYR A 250 -14.91 11.88 4.84
CA TYR A 250 -13.73 11.63 3.99
C TYR A 250 -13.73 10.21 3.41
N LEU A 251 -14.03 9.20 4.22
CA LEU A 251 -14.08 7.80 3.77
C LEU A 251 -15.29 7.50 2.88
N GLN A 252 -16.43 8.16 3.07
CA GLN A 252 -17.65 7.89 2.28
C GLN A 252 -17.69 8.65 0.96
N ASP A 253 -17.14 9.87 0.93
CA ASP A 253 -17.29 10.77 -0.21
C ASP A 253 -15.98 10.84 -1.00
N VAL A 254 -14.92 11.38 -0.37
CA VAL A 254 -13.68 11.77 -1.05
C VAL A 254 -12.88 10.54 -1.46
N LEU A 255 -12.56 9.67 -0.48
CA LEU A 255 -11.76 8.49 -0.74
C LEU A 255 -12.52 7.46 -1.57
N ALA A 256 -13.85 7.35 -1.38
CA ALA A 256 -14.66 6.40 -2.14
C ALA A 256 -14.70 6.77 -3.62
N GLY A 257 -14.93 8.05 -3.92
CA GLY A 257 -14.93 8.56 -5.30
C GLY A 257 -13.56 8.44 -5.97
N ASP A 258 -12.47 8.69 -5.24
CA ASP A 258 -11.11 8.47 -5.76
C ASP A 258 -10.80 6.97 -5.99
N PHE A 259 -11.23 6.11 -5.06
CA PHE A 259 -11.08 4.66 -5.20
C PHE A 259 -11.81 4.13 -6.44
N ASP A 260 -13.06 4.57 -6.66
CA ASP A 260 -13.86 4.17 -7.82
C ASP A 260 -13.26 4.62 -9.15
N LYS A 261 -12.61 5.80 -9.18
CA LYS A 261 -11.84 6.26 -10.34
C LYS A 261 -10.66 5.35 -10.63
N VAL A 262 -9.90 4.96 -9.61
CA VAL A 262 -8.74 4.06 -9.77
C VAL A 262 -9.17 2.65 -10.19
N VAL A 263 -10.27 2.14 -9.63
CA VAL A 263 -10.91 0.89 -10.05
C VAL A 263 -11.28 0.95 -11.53
N SER A 264 -11.95 2.01 -11.96
CA SER A 264 -12.36 2.19 -13.36
C SER A 264 -11.15 2.27 -14.31
N LEU A 265 -10.11 3.00 -13.90
CA LEU A 265 -8.85 3.08 -14.64
C LEU A 265 -8.17 1.70 -14.76
N ALA A 266 -8.21 0.89 -13.70
CA ALA A 266 -7.69 -0.49 -13.74
C ALA A 266 -8.40 -1.30 -14.83
N LYS A 267 -9.74 -1.28 -14.85
CA LYS A 267 -10.54 -1.99 -15.86
C LYS A 267 -10.25 -1.53 -17.28
N GLU A 268 -10.13 -0.22 -17.48
CA GLU A 268 -9.78 0.35 -18.79
C GLU A 268 -8.40 -0.14 -19.26
N LYS A 269 -7.39 -0.10 -18.38
CA LYS A 269 -6.03 -0.56 -18.70
C LYS A 269 -5.99 -2.06 -18.99
N ILE A 270 -6.71 -2.89 -18.21
CA ILE A 270 -6.85 -4.33 -18.48
C ILE A 270 -7.45 -4.56 -19.87
N ALA A 271 -8.53 -3.86 -20.21
CA ALA A 271 -9.19 -3.99 -21.51
C ALA A 271 -8.30 -3.54 -22.68
N LEU A 272 -7.59 -2.41 -22.51
CA LEU A 272 -6.64 -1.89 -23.50
C LEU A 272 -5.51 -2.89 -23.77
N VAL A 273 -4.90 -3.42 -22.70
CA VAL A 273 -3.84 -4.42 -22.80
C VAL A 273 -4.35 -5.70 -23.45
N ALA A 274 -5.53 -6.19 -23.06
CA ALA A 274 -6.14 -7.38 -23.69
C ALA A 274 -6.35 -7.17 -25.20
N SER A 275 -6.76 -5.98 -25.63
CA SER A 275 -6.89 -5.62 -27.04
C SER A 275 -5.54 -5.57 -27.76
N ASN A 276 -4.53 -4.94 -27.14
CA ASN A 276 -3.18 -4.85 -27.70
C ASN A 276 -2.53 -6.24 -27.85
N ILE A 277 -2.75 -7.13 -26.88
CA ILE A 277 -2.29 -8.53 -26.98
C ILE A 277 -2.98 -9.24 -28.13
N LYS A 278 -4.31 -9.14 -28.30
CA LYS A 278 -5.02 -9.73 -29.45
C LYS A 278 -4.49 -9.21 -30.79
N LYS A 279 -4.23 -7.91 -30.91
CA LYS A 279 -3.63 -7.33 -32.13
C LYS A 279 -2.23 -7.90 -32.40
N LEU A 280 -1.42 -8.10 -31.37
CA LEU A 280 -0.10 -8.73 -31.51
C LEU A 280 -0.18 -10.23 -31.79
N GLU A 281 -1.24 -10.92 -31.33
CA GLU A 281 -1.56 -12.30 -31.71
C GLU A 281 -1.95 -12.41 -33.18
N GLU A 282 -2.83 -11.51 -33.68
CA GLU A 282 -3.24 -11.45 -35.09
C GLU A 282 -2.06 -11.15 -36.03
N LYS A 283 -1.09 -10.34 -35.59
CA LYS A 283 0.18 -10.09 -36.29
C LYS A 283 1.14 -11.29 -36.26
N GLY A 284 0.79 -12.38 -35.56
CA GLY A 284 1.64 -13.57 -35.40
C GLY A 284 2.83 -13.38 -34.45
N LEU A 285 2.85 -12.30 -33.66
CA LEU A 285 3.93 -12.00 -32.72
C LEU A 285 3.77 -12.79 -31.41
N ILE A 286 2.54 -12.94 -30.95
CA ILE A 286 2.19 -13.66 -29.74
C ILE A 286 1.46 -14.92 -30.17
N ILE A 287 2.04 -16.09 -29.90
CA ILE A 287 1.33 -17.35 -30.08
C ILE A 287 1.02 -17.81 -28.67
N ARG A 288 -0.26 -17.99 -28.32
CA ARG A 288 -0.70 -18.56 -27.03
C ARG A 288 0.06 -19.83 -26.65
N ASP A 289 0.56 -20.57 -27.64
CA ASP A 289 1.42 -21.75 -27.50
C ASP A 289 2.92 -21.48 -27.20
N ARG A 290 3.35 -20.23 -27.01
CA ARG A 290 4.76 -19.93 -26.72
C ARG A 290 5.21 -20.42 -25.35
N SER A 291 4.34 -20.57 -24.35
CA SER A 291 4.77 -21.23 -23.11
C SER A 291 5.24 -22.65 -23.40
N HIS A 292 4.47 -23.38 -24.20
CA HIS A 292 4.77 -24.74 -24.63
C HIS A 292 6.01 -24.82 -25.53
N ARG A 293 6.18 -23.84 -26.42
CA ARG A 293 7.36 -23.72 -27.31
C ARG A 293 8.62 -23.30 -26.55
N ILE A 294 8.50 -22.40 -25.56
CA ILE A 294 9.61 -22.00 -24.68
C ILE A 294 9.98 -23.15 -23.76
N GLU A 295 9.02 -23.92 -23.26
CA GLU A 295 9.28 -25.16 -22.53
C GLU A 295 9.99 -26.17 -23.42
N GLN A 296 9.54 -26.37 -24.67
CA GLN A 296 10.22 -27.23 -25.63
C GLN A 296 11.65 -26.75 -25.93
N ILE A 297 11.87 -25.46 -26.18
CA ILE A 297 13.20 -24.90 -26.41
C ILE A 297 14.10 -25.06 -25.17
N LYS A 298 13.56 -24.83 -23.96
CA LYS A 298 14.29 -25.09 -22.70
C LYS A 298 14.60 -26.57 -22.52
N LEU A 299 13.69 -27.47 -22.91
CA LEU A 299 13.89 -28.92 -22.87
C LEU A 299 14.99 -29.34 -23.85
N GLU A 300 14.96 -28.82 -25.08
CA GLU A 300 15.97 -29.07 -26.10
C GLU A 300 17.35 -28.54 -25.70
N GLU A 301 17.42 -27.34 -25.09
CA GLU A 301 18.67 -26.80 -24.54
C GLU A 301 19.20 -27.67 -23.38
N MET A 302 18.34 -28.09 -22.45
CA MET A 302 18.74 -29.00 -21.37
C MET A 302 19.22 -30.35 -21.91
N GLN A 303 18.56 -30.90 -22.93
CA GLN A 303 18.99 -32.15 -23.56
C GLN A 303 20.32 -32.00 -24.29
N LYS A 304 20.57 -30.87 -24.97
CA LYS A 304 21.89 -30.57 -25.56
C LYS A 304 22.99 -30.49 -24.51
N ILE A 305 22.75 -29.75 -23.42
CA ILE A 305 23.72 -29.64 -22.32
C ILE A 305 23.97 -31.02 -21.68
N GLU A 306 22.93 -31.84 -21.52
CA GLU A 306 23.09 -33.19 -20.98
C GLU A 306 23.89 -34.10 -21.93
N MET A 307 23.62 -34.05 -23.24
CA MET A 307 24.39 -34.79 -24.24
C MET A 307 25.85 -34.33 -24.31
N GLU A 308 26.12 -33.03 -24.29
CA GLU A 308 27.47 -32.47 -24.23
C GLU A 308 28.19 -32.88 -22.94
N SER A 309 27.50 -32.90 -21.80
CA SER A 309 28.07 -33.37 -20.53
C SER A 309 28.38 -34.88 -20.54
N LYS A 310 27.55 -35.68 -21.20
CA LYS A 310 27.77 -37.13 -21.37
C LYS A 310 28.90 -37.41 -22.35
N GLN A 311 29.04 -36.60 -23.40
CA GLN A 311 30.18 -36.69 -24.33
C GLN A 311 31.48 -36.27 -23.65
N ALA A 312 31.50 -35.17 -22.90
CA ALA A 312 32.66 -34.75 -22.13
C ALA A 312 33.11 -35.81 -21.10
N LYS A 313 32.17 -36.49 -20.43
CA LYS A 313 32.49 -37.61 -19.52
C LYS A 313 33.07 -38.83 -20.24
N LYS A 314 32.54 -39.17 -21.42
CA LYS A 314 33.09 -40.27 -22.24
C LYS A 314 34.48 -39.94 -22.79
N GLU A 315 34.74 -38.67 -23.08
CA GLU A 315 36.05 -38.19 -23.53
C GLU A 315 37.07 -38.14 -22.38
N GLU A 316 36.63 -37.95 -21.14
CA GLU A 316 37.46 -38.13 -19.94
C GLU A 316 37.76 -39.61 -19.62
N GLU A 317 36.86 -40.56 -19.93
CA GLU A 317 37.10 -42.00 -19.74
C GLU A 317 38.13 -42.61 -20.71
N ILE A 318 38.47 -41.94 -21.81
CA ILE A 318 39.44 -42.43 -22.81
C ILE A 318 40.88 -41.96 -22.50
N LYS A 319 41.09 -41.11 -21.47
CA LYS A 319 42.45 -40.82 -20.98
C LYS A 319 42.93 -41.95 -20.06
N PRO A 320 44.09 -42.58 -20.33
CA PRO A 320 44.56 -43.71 -19.55
C PRO A 320 44.81 -43.31 -18.09
N VAL A 321 44.27 -44.15 -17.20
CA VAL A 321 44.29 -44.08 -15.74
C VAL A 321 45.71 -43.90 -15.20
N VAL A 322 46.08 -42.66 -14.89
CA VAL A 322 47.14 -42.38 -13.91
C VAL A 322 46.47 -42.45 -12.53
N LYS A 323 46.76 -43.52 -11.79
CA LYS A 323 46.34 -43.72 -10.40
C LYS A 323 46.65 -42.46 -9.58
N LYS A 324 45.62 -41.68 -9.24
CA LYS A 324 45.69 -40.67 -8.19
C LYS A 324 44.76 -41.08 -7.07
N GLU A 325 45.34 -41.08 -5.88
CA GLU A 325 44.72 -41.37 -4.59
C GLU A 325 43.42 -40.58 -4.39
N PRO A 326 42.47 -41.14 -3.61
CA PRO A 326 41.16 -40.55 -3.40
C PRO A 326 41.26 -39.26 -2.57
N GLN A 327 41.33 -38.11 -3.24
CA GLN A 327 41.14 -36.82 -2.59
C GLN A 327 39.65 -36.57 -2.34
N LEU A 328 39.15 -37.12 -1.23
CA LEU A 328 37.86 -36.80 -0.58
C LEU A 328 37.74 -35.33 -0.10
N GLY A 329 38.52 -34.40 -0.65
CA GLY A 329 38.84 -33.13 -0.01
C GLY A 329 37.93 -31.93 -0.33
N ILE A 330 37.11 -31.97 -1.39
CA ILE A 330 36.34 -30.78 -1.81
C ILE A 330 34.86 -30.91 -1.48
N VAL A 331 34.24 -32.06 -1.74
CA VAL A 331 32.81 -32.26 -1.44
C VAL A 331 32.55 -32.27 0.06
N GLN A 332 33.45 -32.85 0.87
CA GLN A 332 33.37 -32.76 2.34
C GLN A 332 33.58 -31.33 2.86
N LYS A 333 34.43 -30.51 2.23
CA LYS A 333 34.60 -29.10 2.60
C LYS A 333 33.35 -28.27 2.29
N ILE A 334 32.71 -28.51 1.15
CA ILE A 334 31.46 -27.84 0.79
C ILE A 334 30.32 -28.28 1.72
N TYR A 335 30.23 -29.58 2.02
CA TYR A 335 29.23 -30.09 2.96
C TYR A 335 29.43 -29.54 4.38
N ALA A 336 30.67 -29.51 4.88
CA ALA A 336 31.00 -28.91 6.18
C ALA A 336 30.71 -27.40 6.23
N PHE A 337 30.93 -26.67 5.12
CA PHE A 337 30.59 -25.24 5.04
C PHE A 337 29.07 -25.00 5.07
N ILE A 338 28.29 -25.81 4.34
CA ILE A 338 26.82 -25.71 4.31
C ILE A 338 26.23 -26.09 5.67
N VAL A 339 26.65 -27.22 6.25
CA VAL A 339 26.18 -27.68 7.56
C VAL A 339 26.58 -26.71 8.67
N GLY A 340 27.80 -26.14 8.61
CA GLY A 340 28.26 -25.11 9.54
C GLY A 340 27.48 -23.79 9.42
N GLY A 341 27.08 -23.40 8.21
CA GLY A 341 26.22 -22.25 7.97
C GLY A 341 24.81 -22.43 8.55
N ILE A 342 24.21 -23.60 8.32
CA ILE A 342 22.87 -23.93 8.83
C ILE A 342 22.86 -24.03 10.36
N ALA A 343 23.90 -24.61 10.97
CA ALA A 343 24.01 -24.71 12.42
C ALA A 343 24.11 -23.32 13.10
N LYS A 344 24.80 -22.35 12.48
CA LYS A 344 24.86 -20.97 12.99
C LYS A 344 23.51 -20.26 12.91
N VAL A 345 22.78 -20.42 11.82
CA VAL A 345 21.42 -19.85 11.66
C VAL A 345 20.47 -20.49 12.66
N TYR A 346 20.52 -21.81 12.82
CA TYR A 346 19.70 -22.53 13.80
C TYR A 346 20.01 -22.09 15.24
N ASN A 347 21.28 -21.91 15.62
CA ASN A 347 21.65 -21.42 16.95
C ASN A 347 21.27 -19.95 17.17
N PHE A 348 21.30 -19.11 16.13
CA PHE A 348 20.82 -17.73 16.20
C PHE A 348 19.31 -17.68 16.45
N PHE A 349 18.51 -18.45 15.69
CA PHE A 349 17.07 -18.56 15.91
C PHE A 349 16.74 -19.22 17.24
N LYS A 350 17.47 -20.27 17.64
CA LYS A 350 17.31 -20.87 18.96
C LYS A 350 17.59 -19.85 20.08
N SER A 351 18.63 -19.03 19.98
CA SER A 351 18.91 -17.97 20.95
C SER A 351 17.85 -16.86 20.96
N LEU A 352 17.21 -16.57 19.83
CA LEU A 352 16.16 -15.55 19.73
C LEU A 352 14.81 -16.04 20.31
N PHE A 353 14.56 -17.36 20.24
CA PHE A 353 13.29 -17.95 20.69
C PHE A 353 13.38 -18.71 22.01
N SER A 354 14.57 -19.07 22.49
CA SER A 354 14.76 -19.68 23.82
C SER A 354 14.86 -18.61 24.91
N GLY A 355 13.95 -17.64 24.90
CA GLY A 355 13.83 -16.58 25.89
C GLY A 355 13.86 -17.16 27.30
N LYS A 356 15.04 -17.14 27.91
CA LYS A 356 15.19 -17.30 29.36
C LYS A 356 14.59 -16.04 29.97
N THR A 357 13.37 -16.18 30.45
CA THR A 357 12.81 -15.35 31.52
C THR A 357 13.73 -15.48 32.72
N ALA A 358 14.71 -14.57 32.84
CA ALA A 358 15.47 -14.40 34.07
C ALA A 358 14.66 -13.47 34.98
N ALA A 359 14.11 -14.09 36.02
CA ALA A 359 13.31 -13.49 37.07
C ALA A 359 14.07 -12.42 37.86
N GLN A 360 13.30 -11.41 38.31
CA GLN A 360 13.64 -10.49 39.38
C GLN A 360 13.97 -11.25 40.69
N LYS A 361 15.10 -10.91 41.29
CA LYS A 361 15.36 -10.84 42.75
C LYS A 361 16.75 -10.19 42.89
N THR A 362 16.96 -9.07 43.60
CA THR A 362 16.93 -8.98 45.07
C THR A 362 17.18 -7.51 45.48
N VAL A 363 16.57 -7.15 46.61
CA VAL A 363 16.67 -5.89 47.37
C VAL A 363 17.94 -5.86 48.24
N GLU A 364 18.62 -4.70 48.33
CA GLU A 364 19.29 -4.13 49.54
C GLU A 364 19.98 -2.80 49.12
N SER A 365 19.53 -1.62 49.55
CA SER A 365 19.73 -0.93 50.85
C SER A 365 21.19 -0.61 51.21
N LYS A 366 21.62 0.65 51.02
CA LYS A 366 22.40 1.45 52.01
C LYS A 366 22.63 2.92 51.58
N GLN A 367 21.82 3.80 52.15
CA GLN A 367 22.16 4.93 53.04
C GLN A 367 23.52 5.68 52.91
N SER A 368 23.46 7.01 52.75
CA SER A 368 24.29 8.09 53.35
C SER A 368 24.31 9.30 52.38
N SER A 369 23.64 10.44 52.60
CA SER A 369 23.81 11.55 53.57
C SER A 369 23.84 12.86 52.76
N SER A 370 23.07 13.86 53.18
CA SER A 370 23.57 15.16 53.65
C SER A 370 23.97 16.16 52.54
N MET A 371 23.10 17.13 52.24
CA MET A 371 23.35 18.54 52.60
C MET A 371 22.15 19.45 52.27
N GLN A 372 22.01 20.44 53.14
CA GLN A 372 20.99 21.49 53.22
C GLN A 372 21.17 22.60 52.15
N PRO A 373 20.24 23.59 52.09
CA PRO A 373 19.99 24.43 50.92
C PRO A 373 20.81 25.73 50.93
N SER A 374 20.99 26.33 49.74
CA SER A 374 21.37 27.73 49.60
C SER A 374 20.43 28.46 48.65
N SER A 375 19.74 29.44 49.21
CA SER A 375 19.21 30.63 48.57
C SER A 375 20.22 31.31 47.63
N MET A 376 19.77 31.82 46.48
CA MET A 376 20.12 33.18 46.07
C MET A 376 19.23 33.73 44.95
N GLU A 377 18.77 34.94 45.26
CA GLU A 377 18.21 36.01 44.45
C GLU A 377 18.76 36.22 43.03
N SER A 378 17.82 36.62 42.16
CA SER A 378 17.86 37.67 41.14
C SER A 378 19.14 37.93 40.33
N SER A 379 19.01 37.91 39.01
CA SER A 379 19.35 39.10 38.21
C SER A 379 18.63 39.11 36.86
N SER A 380 18.06 40.28 36.60
CA SER A 380 17.49 40.76 35.36
C SER A 380 18.55 40.96 34.28
N THR A 381 18.27 40.54 33.04
CA THR A 381 18.87 41.18 31.86
C THR A 381 17.83 41.35 30.76
N LYS A 382 17.44 42.62 30.59
CA LYS A 382 16.74 43.16 29.42
C LYS A 382 17.49 42.78 28.14
N THR A 383 16.80 42.28 27.13
CA THR A 383 17.24 42.45 25.73
C THR A 383 16.10 43.08 24.96
N SER A 384 16.31 44.36 24.67
CA SER A 384 15.55 45.22 23.77
C SER A 384 16.05 44.98 22.35
N LEU A 385 15.15 44.64 21.43
CA LEU A 385 15.31 44.80 19.97
C LEU A 385 13.93 45.23 19.46
N GLN A 386 13.67 46.53 19.42
CA GLN A 386 13.81 47.39 18.24
C GLN A 386 13.04 46.86 17.01
N SER A 387 11.82 47.37 16.91
CA SER A 387 11.05 47.55 15.69
C SER A 387 11.88 48.26 14.63
N ALA A 388 11.95 47.68 13.43
CA ALA A 388 12.42 48.35 12.23
C ALA A 388 11.31 48.32 11.18
N ASP A 389 10.89 49.52 10.80
CA ASP A 389 10.14 49.87 9.60
C ASP A 389 10.54 49.03 8.39
N VAL A 390 9.58 48.31 7.79
CA VAL A 390 9.70 47.85 6.41
C VAL A 390 8.77 48.68 5.55
N LYS A 391 9.44 49.61 4.88
CA LYS A 391 8.95 50.56 3.90
C LYS A 391 8.33 49.82 2.70
N GLN A 392 7.07 50.14 2.47
CA GLN A 392 6.29 49.88 1.28
C GLN A 392 7.05 50.40 0.04
N LYS A 393 7.32 49.51 -0.94
CA LYS A 393 7.83 49.90 -2.25
C LYS A 393 7.01 49.22 -3.34
N GLN A 394 6.25 50.04 -4.06
CA GLN A 394 5.58 49.71 -5.32
C GLN A 394 6.61 49.15 -6.32
N PRO A 395 6.19 48.25 -7.21
CA PRO A 395 6.74 48.18 -8.55
C PRO A 395 5.80 48.90 -9.53
N ASP A 396 6.40 49.82 -10.25
CA ASP A 396 5.83 50.54 -11.38
C ASP A 396 5.41 49.61 -12.51
N SER A 397 4.36 50.09 -13.15
CA SER A 397 3.79 49.76 -14.45
C SER A 397 4.80 49.57 -15.59
N VAL A 398 4.55 48.57 -16.43
CA VAL A 398 5.07 48.44 -17.81
C VAL A 398 3.88 48.13 -18.73
N PRO A 399 3.84 48.66 -19.97
CA PRO A 399 2.59 48.95 -20.68
C PRO A 399 2.10 47.76 -21.52
N VAL A 400 0.77 47.68 -21.66
CA VAL A 400 0.11 46.79 -22.62
C VAL A 400 -0.48 47.67 -23.72
N ASP A 401 0.25 47.82 -24.82
CA ASP A 401 -0.28 48.18 -26.14
C ASP A 401 -0.54 46.85 -26.88
N SER A 402 -1.80 46.49 -27.13
CA SER A 402 -2.57 46.88 -28.32
C SER A 402 -2.22 46.02 -29.53
N MET A 403 -3.12 45.07 -29.87
CA MET A 403 -3.54 44.77 -31.26
C MET A 403 -4.84 43.93 -31.29
N ALA A 404 -5.81 44.47 -32.04
CA ALA A 404 -6.95 43.84 -32.76
C ALA A 404 -7.91 42.93 -31.95
N LYS A 405 -9.16 43.30 -31.64
CA LYS A 405 -10.28 43.80 -32.48
C LYS A 405 -10.61 42.88 -33.66
N THR A 406 -11.43 41.85 -33.43
CA THR A 406 -12.41 41.41 -34.44
C THR A 406 -13.67 40.94 -33.72
N SER A 407 -14.75 41.65 -34.04
CA SER A 407 -16.11 41.52 -33.53
C SER A 407 -16.93 40.91 -34.66
N ILE A 408 -17.42 39.67 -34.52
CA ILE A 408 -18.59 39.18 -35.28
C ILE A 408 -19.35 38.12 -34.45
N THR A 409 -20.53 38.49 -33.99
CA THR A 409 -21.74 37.68 -33.79
C THR A 409 -22.83 38.52 -34.49
N PRO A 410 -23.83 37.99 -35.24
CA PRO A 410 -24.76 36.97 -34.75
C PRO A 410 -25.44 36.04 -35.80
N THR A 411 -25.96 34.90 -35.33
CA THR A 411 -27.14 34.19 -35.90
C THR A 411 -27.52 33.14 -34.84
N GLU A 412 -28.49 33.35 -33.95
CA GLU A 412 -29.94 33.39 -34.14
C GLU A 412 -30.47 32.27 -35.05
N THR A 413 -30.87 31.16 -34.44
CA THR A 413 -31.91 30.29 -35.00
C THR A 413 -32.80 29.82 -33.86
N GLN A 414 -33.96 30.47 -33.78
CA GLN A 414 -35.15 30.02 -33.08
C GLN A 414 -35.73 28.81 -33.82
N ASN A 415 -36.14 27.80 -33.06
CA ASN A 415 -37.26 26.86 -33.30
C ASN A 415 -37.33 26.01 -32.01
N GLY A 416 -38.35 26.03 -31.15
CA GLY A 416 -39.76 26.33 -31.38
C GLY A 416 -40.53 25.01 -31.54
N THR A 417 -40.77 24.27 -30.46
CA THR A 417 -41.94 23.37 -30.33
C THR A 417 -42.24 23.10 -28.84
N PRO A 418 -43.45 23.44 -28.35
CA PRO A 418 -43.93 23.14 -27.00
C PRO A 418 -44.95 22.00 -27.00
N MET A 419 -44.74 20.95 -26.20
CA MET A 419 -45.71 19.94 -25.77
C MET A 419 -45.09 19.33 -24.50
N GLY A 420 -45.66 19.25 -23.31
CA GLY A 420 -47.01 19.37 -22.81
C GLY A 420 -46.96 18.62 -21.48
N MET A 421 -47.06 19.31 -20.35
CA MET A 421 -47.20 18.69 -19.03
C MET A 421 -48.65 18.25 -18.84
N PRO A 422 -48.91 17.00 -18.43
CA PRO A 422 -50.10 16.68 -17.68
C PRO A 422 -49.83 16.81 -16.17
N ALA A 423 -50.84 17.33 -15.49
CA ALA A 423 -50.94 17.57 -14.05
C ALA A 423 -50.81 16.27 -13.20
N PRO A 424 -50.51 16.40 -11.90
CA PRO A 424 -50.49 15.26 -10.98
C PRO A 424 -51.91 14.86 -10.57
N ASP A 425 -52.26 13.59 -10.76
CA ASP A 425 -53.46 12.99 -10.18
C ASP A 425 -53.28 12.83 -8.66
N GLU A 426 -54.08 13.59 -7.92
CA GLU A 426 -54.64 13.15 -6.65
C GLU A 426 -55.42 11.85 -6.89
N LEU A 427 -55.21 10.81 -6.08
CA LEU A 427 -56.30 10.18 -5.31
C LEU A 427 -55.82 9.02 -4.42
N THR A 428 -56.14 9.17 -3.13
CA THR A 428 -56.65 8.15 -2.19
C THR A 428 -55.76 6.98 -1.74
N MET A 429 -55.36 7.07 -0.47
CA MET A 429 -55.24 5.90 0.42
C MET A 429 -56.55 5.72 1.20
N PRO A 430 -57.02 4.47 1.41
CA PRO A 430 -57.87 4.13 2.54
C PRO A 430 -57.09 3.29 3.57
N MET A 431 -57.07 3.76 4.82
CA MET A 431 -56.92 2.91 6.01
C MET A 431 -58.31 2.58 6.56
N PRO A 432 -58.45 1.43 7.24
CA PRO A 432 -58.60 1.47 8.69
C PRO A 432 -57.42 0.87 9.46
#